data_AF-A0A562MKD2-F1
#
_entry.id   AF-A0A562MKD2-F1
#
_cell.length_a   1.000
_cell.length_b   1.000
_cell.length_c   1.000
_cell.angle_alpha   90.00
_cell.angle_beta   90.00
_cell.angle_gamma   90.00
#
_symmetry.space_group_name_H-M   'P 1'
#
loop_
_entity.id
_entity.type
_entity.pdbx_description
1 polymer ?
#
loop_
_entity_poly.entity_id
_entity_poly.type
_entity_poly.pdbx_seq_one_letter_code
_entity_poly.pdbx_strand_id
1 'polypeptide(L)' 'MTVQVDVHKLPVMLTALRLPSFQGHWQELAERADSEGWQAARFLAALAELELAQRDTRWMGGYMDAVASLLRCVGR' A
#
# COMPACT_ATOMS: atom_id res chain seq x y z
N MET A 1 9.58 -6.01 27.33
CA MET A 1 10.51 -5.74 26.22
C MET A 1 9.79 -4.84 25.23
N THR A 2 9.90 -3.52 25.38
CA THR A 2 9.36 -2.58 24.40
C THR A 2 10.36 -2.53 23.24
N VAL A 3 9.96 -3.04 22.08
CA VAL A 3 10.76 -2.88 20.86
C VAL A 3 10.77 -1.38 20.56
N GLN A 4 11.92 -0.72 20.69
CA GLN A 4 12.06 0.65 20.22
C GLN A 4 11.87 0.64 18.71
N VAL A 5 10.70 1.06 18.25
CA VAL A 5 10.41 1.24 16.83
C VAL A 5 11.06 2.55 16.40
N ASP A 6 12.10 2.43 15.58
CA ASP A 6 12.72 3.58 14.93
C ASP A 6 11.84 4.00 13.75
N VAL A 7 10.95 4.96 14.01
CA VAL A 7 9.98 5.47 13.04
C VAL A 7 10.67 6.07 11.80
N HIS A 8 11.91 6.55 11.93
CA HIS A 8 12.68 7.08 10.81
C HIS A 8 13.22 5.98 9.87
N LYS A 9 13.40 4.76 10.37
CA LYS A 9 13.76 3.59 9.54
C LYS A 9 12.57 2.96 8.84
N LEU A 10 11.36 3.23 9.34
CA LEU A 10 10.13 2.60 8.86
C LEU A 10 9.89 2.83 7.36
N PRO A 11 10.06 4.04 6.77
CA PRO A 11 9.94 4.24 5.33
C PRO A 11 10.96 3.41 4.53
N VAL A 12 12.21 3.35 4.98
CA VAL A 12 13.28 2.59 4.32
C VAL A 12 12.96 1.09 4.30
N MET A 13 12.46 0.57 5.43
CA MET A 13 12.04 -0.83 5.54
C MET A 13 10.85 -1.15 4.64
N LEU A 14 9.84 -0.27 4.59
CA LEU A 14 8.66 -0.43 3.74
C LEU A 14 9.02 -0.39 2.25
N THR A 15 9.95 0.49 1.85
CA THR A 15 10.50 0.51 0.49
C THR A 15 11.21 -0.80 0.16
N ALA A 16 12.06 -1.31 1.07
CA ALA A 16 12.78 -2.58 0.87
C ALA A 16 11.84 -3.79 0.74
N LEU A 17 10.72 -3.80 1.49
CA LEU A 17 9.67 -4.82 1.41
C LEU A 17 8.74 -4.64 0.21
N ARG A 18 8.92 -3.59 -0.59
CA ARG A 18 8.06 -3.23 -1.74
C ARG A 18 6.60 -3.07 -1.31
N LEU A 19 6.38 -2.31 -0.23
CA LEU A 19 5.07 -1.95 0.30
C LEU A 19 4.80 -0.43 0.09
N PRO A 20 4.68 0.03 -1.17
CA PRO A 20 4.54 1.45 -1.47
C PRO A 20 3.25 2.05 -0.91
N SER A 21 2.18 1.26 -0.79
CA SER A 21 0.90 1.75 -0.28
C SER A 21 0.90 1.84 1.25
N PHE A 22 1.57 0.90 1.94
CA PHE A 22 1.88 1.11 3.36
C PHE A 22 2.65 2.40 3.56
N GLN A 23 3.73 2.61 2.79
CA GLN A 23 4.58 3.79 2.95
C GLN A 23 3.81 5.12 2.80
N GLY A 24 2.85 5.18 1.87
CA GLY A 24 2.05 6.38 1.64
C GLY A 24 0.92 6.63 2.65
N HIS A 25 0.37 5.59 3.27
CA HIS A 25 -0.88 5.69 4.04
C HIS A 25 -0.77 5.30 5.51
N TRP A 26 0.36 4.75 5.97
CA TRP A 26 0.47 4.24 7.34
C TRP A 26 0.29 5.30 8.43
N GLN A 27 0.72 6.56 8.18
CA GLN A 27 0.58 7.65 9.17
C GLN A 27 -0.87 8.06 9.33
N GLU A 28 -1.56 8.34 8.22
CA GLU A 28 -2.96 8.74 8.22
C GLU A 28 -3.85 7.64 8.83
N LEU A 29 -3.57 6.39 8.49
CA LEU A 29 -4.31 5.27 9.06
C LEU A 29 -4.01 5.08 10.55
N ALA A 30 -2.79 5.41 11.01
CA ALA A 30 -2.41 5.34 12.42
C ALA A 30 -3.11 6.44 13.23
N GLU A 31 -3.18 7.67 12.72
CA GLU A 31 -3.91 8.76 13.36
C GLU A 31 -5.42 8.44 13.50
N ARG A 32 -5.99 7.82 12.46
CA ARG A 32 -7.38 7.32 12.50
C ARG A 32 -7.54 6.17 13.50
N ALA A 33 -6.62 5.21 13.50
CA ALA A 33 -6.65 4.10 14.44
C ALA A 33 -6.52 4.58 15.90
N ASP A 34 -5.67 5.56 16.17
CA ASP A 34 -5.49 6.13 17.51
C ASP A 34 -6.73 6.92 17.95
N SER A 35 -7.33 7.71 17.06
CA SER A 35 -8.56 8.45 17.38
C SER A 35 -9.77 7.55 17.61
N GLU A 36 -9.88 6.45 16.88
CA GLU A 36 -10.97 5.48 16.99
C GLU A 36 -10.67 4.35 18.01
N GLY A 37 -9.47 4.33 18.61
CA GLY A 37 -9.06 3.31 19.58
C GLY A 37 -8.97 1.90 18.99
N TRP A 38 -8.55 1.77 17.74
CA TRP A 38 -8.47 0.48 17.06
C TRP A 38 -7.48 -0.47 17.74
N GLN A 39 -7.82 -1.76 17.73
CA GLN A 39 -6.88 -2.80 18.10
C GLN A 39 -5.74 -2.88 17.08
N ALA A 40 -4.51 -3.15 17.53
CA ALA A 40 -3.34 -3.28 16.66
C ALA A 40 -3.56 -4.29 15.53
N ALA A 41 -4.28 -5.38 15.79
CA ALA A 41 -4.65 -6.37 14.78
C ALA A 41 -5.54 -5.79 13.66
N ARG A 42 -6.50 -4.92 14.01
CA ARG A 42 -7.38 -4.24 13.05
C ARG A 42 -6.62 -3.24 12.20
N PHE A 43 -5.72 -2.47 12.82
CA PHE A 43 -4.85 -1.54 12.10
C PHE A 43 -3.96 -2.27 11.08
N LEU A 44 -3.31 -3.37 11.50
CA LEU A 44 -2.47 -4.17 10.61
C LEU A 44 -3.27 -4.84 9.47
N ALA A 45 -4.47 -5.33 9.75
CA ALA A 45 -5.34 -5.91 8.74
C ALA A 45 -5.73 -4.87 7.68
N ALA A 46 -6.18 -3.69 8.11
CA ALA A 46 -6.59 -2.61 7.21
C ALA A 46 -5.43 -2.12 6.31
N LEU A 47 -4.21 -2.02 6.85
CA LEU A 47 -3.03 -1.72 6.04
C LEU A 47 -2.76 -2.82 5.00
N ALA A 48 -2.81 -4.09 5.41
CA ALA A 48 -2.57 -5.22 4.52
C ALA A 48 -3.58 -5.27 3.38
N GLU A 49 -4.86 -5.03 3.67
CA GLU A 49 -5.92 -4.93 2.66
C GLU A 49 -5.65 -3.81 1.65
N LEU A 50 -5.21 -2.64 2.12
CA LEU A 50 -4.87 -1.50 1.25
C LEU A 50 -3.74 -1.84 0.27
N GLU A 51 -2.68 -2.48 0.74
CA GLU A 51 -1.57 -2.89 -0.13
C GLU A 51 -2.00 -3.95 -1.16
N LEU A 52 -2.82 -4.92 -0.75
CA LEU A 52 -3.32 -5.95 -1.64
C LEU A 52 -4.19 -5.35 -2.75
N ALA A 53 -5.12 -4.47 -2.39
CA ALA A 53 -5.99 -3.75 -3.33
C ALA A 53 -5.17 -2.92 -4.33
N GLN A 54 -4.10 -2.27 -3.88
CA GLN A 54 -3.22 -1.48 -4.74
C GLN A 54 -2.36 -2.35 -5.68
N ARG A 55 -1.98 -3.56 -5.25
CA ARG A 55 -1.29 -4.54 -6.11
C ARG A 55 -2.21 -5.09 -7.19
N ASP A 56 -3.45 -5.43 -6.84
CA ASP A 56 -4.46 -5.90 -7.79
C ASP A 56 -4.79 -4.81 -8.83
N THR A 57 -4.90 -3.56 -8.37
CA THR A 57 -5.10 -2.41 -9.26
C THR A 57 -3.91 -2.18 -10.20
N ARG A 58 -2.67 -2.35 -9.72
CA ARG A 58 -1.48 -2.25 -10.60
C ARG A 58 -1.42 -3.39 -11.62
N TRP A 59 -1.80 -4.60 -11.23
CA TRP A 59 -1.88 -5.74 -12.16
C TRP A 59 -2.95 -5.49 -13.24
N MET A 60 -4.16 -5.12 -12.85
CA MET A 60 -5.23 -4.80 -13.79
C MET A 60 -4.91 -3.57 -14.65
N GLY A 61 -4.33 -2.52 -14.07
CA GLY A 61 -3.93 -1.31 -14.78
C GLY A 61 -2.87 -1.57 -15.86
N GLY A 62 -1.88 -2.43 -15.56
CA GLY A 62 -0.89 -2.85 -16.56
C GLY A 62 -1.50 -3.65 -17.71
N TYR A 63 -2.46 -4.53 -17.40
CA TYR A 63 -3.22 -5.25 -18.43
C TYR A 63 -4.02 -4.26 -19.32
N MET A 64 -4.75 -3.33 -18.72
CA MET A 64 -5.55 -2.35 -19.45
C MET A 64 -4.68 -1.39 -20.28
N ASP A 65 -3.51 -0.98 -19.79
CA ASP A 65 -2.57 -0.15 -20.55
C ASP A 65 -1.99 -0.89 -21.75
N ALA A 66 -1.63 -2.17 -21.58
CA ALA A 66 -1.17 -3.02 -22.67
C ALA A 66 -2.25 -3.22 -23.74
N VAL A 67 -3.50 -3.47 -23.33
CA VAL A 67 -4.66 -3.56 -24.24
C VAL A 67 -4.90 -2.23 -24.96
N ALA A 68 -4.84 -1.10 -24.26
CA ALA A 68 -4.98 0.22 -24.85
C ALA A 68 -3.86 0.52 -25.87
N SER A 69 -2.62 0.11 -25.59
CA SER A 69 -1.52 0.25 -26.53
C SER A 69 -1.69 -0.63 -27.77
N LEU A 70 -2.15 -1.87 -27.61
CA LEU A 70 -2.49 -2.76 -28.74
C LEU A 70 -3.60 -2.19 -29.61
N LEU A 71 -4.67 -1.66 -29.02
CA LEU A 71 -5.75 -0.99 -29.76
C LEU A 71 -5.24 0.22 -30.56
N ARG A 72 -4.30 1.00 -30.00
CA ARG A 72 -3.64 2.11 -30.72
C ARG A 72 -2.74 1.62 -31.87
N CYS A 73 -2.11 0.46 -31.75
CA CYS A 73 -1.26 -0.13 -32.79
C CYS A 73 -2.06 -0.76 -33.93
N VAL A 74 -3.21 -1.38 -33.64
CA VAL A 74 -4.07 -2.04 -34.66
C VAL A 74 -4.97 -1.02 -35.39
N GLY A 75 -5.30 0.10 -34.74
CA GLY A 75 -6.09 1.18 -35.34
C GLY A 75 -5.31 2.15 -36.23
N ARG A 76 -4.01 1.92 -36.45
CA ARG A 76 -3.13 2.70 -37.33
C ARG A 76 -2.58 1.79 -38.42
#